data_AF-A0A6I1FY09-F1
#
_entry.id   AF-A0A6I1FY09-F1
#
_cell.length_a   1.000
_cell.length_b   1.000
_cell.length_c   1.000
_cell.angle_alpha   90.00
_cell.angle_beta   90.00
_cell.angle_gamma   90.00
#
_symmetry.space_group_name_H-M   'P 1'
#
loop_
_entity.id
_entity.type
_entity.pdbx_description
1 polymer ?
#
loop_
_entity_poly.entity_id
_entity_poly.type
_entity_poly.pdbx_seq_one_letter_code
_entity_poly.pdbx_strand_id
1 'polypeptide(L)'
;MGTRRAVLTSAGLIALSVTGCGDAGPAPGIPSGAETFEVPTYDWTGDGMDALVTGRLAFTDDGCTLIYQSGQEALATPVVFPDAQGVRFANGVRAVIRQGSGEVFAVEGEEFSYGGGWVTPGEAWTEPCGAYSGGDLAWINDEPAHPAPTADPPPPPEPVPTRAASAGELGWYAVPTFSWDPAQGGDQALIEGTVTMTADGCATVVREGEVVGLVLPNARGKRDPDGDDAMILSSFPDGTETNMAMHGDPVSFAGSATEDSGPVVDQWTTLCPESPVDGLFIVQDTQP
;
A
#
# COMPACT_ATOMS: atom_id res chain seq x y z
N MET A 1 -53.07 -46.89 -32.35
CA MET A 1 -52.26 -48.11 -32.58
C MET A 1 -51.08 -47.67 -33.44
N GLY A 2 -49.84 -47.52 -32.99
CA GLY A 2 -49.12 -48.15 -31.89
C GLY A 2 -47.84 -48.72 -32.51
N THR A 3 -46.85 -47.86 -32.78
CA THR A 3 -45.54 -48.32 -33.30
C THR A 3 -44.41 -47.55 -32.63
N ARG A 4 -43.61 -48.30 -31.90
CA ARG A 4 -42.47 -47.93 -31.08
C ARG A 4 -41.37 -47.27 -31.93
N ARG A 5 -40.71 -46.24 -31.39
CA ARG A 5 -39.33 -45.88 -31.77
C ARG A 5 -38.46 -45.88 -30.53
N ALA A 6 -37.41 -46.70 -30.59
CA ALA A 6 -36.34 -46.77 -29.62
C ALA A 6 -35.51 -45.47 -29.68
N VAL A 7 -35.20 -44.91 -28.52
CA VAL A 7 -34.18 -43.88 -28.37
C VAL A 7 -32.90 -44.59 -27.99
N LEU A 8 -31.88 -44.51 -28.85
CA LEU A 8 -30.51 -44.87 -28.48
C LEU A 8 -30.00 -43.84 -27.48
N THR A 9 -29.72 -44.28 -26.26
CA THR A 9 -28.86 -43.59 -25.30
C THR A 9 -27.41 -43.71 -25.77
N SER A 10 -26.86 -42.64 -26.32
CA SER A 10 -25.42 -42.46 -26.49
C SER A 10 -24.85 -41.97 -25.16
N ALA A 11 -24.22 -42.85 -24.40
CA ALA A 11 -23.38 -42.48 -23.28
C ALA A 11 -22.10 -41.83 -23.84
N GLY A 12 -22.10 -40.50 -23.95
CA GLY A 12 -20.88 -39.73 -24.18
C GLY A 12 -20.09 -39.69 -22.87
N LEU A 13 -18.98 -40.41 -22.80
CA LEU A 13 -17.94 -40.15 -21.82
C LEU A 13 -17.42 -38.73 -22.06
N ILE A 14 -17.79 -37.80 -21.19
CA ILE A 14 -17.07 -36.53 -21.05
C ILE A 14 -15.81 -36.88 -20.26
N ALA A 15 -14.68 -37.00 -20.96
CA ALA A 15 -13.37 -36.95 -20.33
C ALA A 15 -13.14 -35.51 -19.87
N LEU A 16 -13.44 -35.24 -18.60
CA LEU A 16 -12.90 -34.08 -17.90
C LEU A 16 -11.39 -34.29 -17.77
N SER A 17 -10.63 -33.67 -18.66
CA SER A 17 -9.19 -33.47 -18.48
C SER A 17 -9.00 -32.49 -17.33
N VAL A 18 -8.90 -33.04 -16.12
CA VAL A 18 -8.32 -32.35 -14.97
C VAL A 18 -6.84 -32.13 -15.33
N THR A 19 -6.49 -30.92 -15.72
CA THR A 19 -5.10 -30.45 -15.65
C THR A 19 -4.76 -30.43 -14.17
N GLY A 20 -4.17 -31.52 -13.68
CA GLY A 20 -3.58 -31.57 -12.36
C GLY A 20 -2.51 -30.49 -12.28
N CYS A 21 -2.69 -29.56 -11.34
CA CYS A 21 -1.57 -28.82 -10.78
C CYS A 21 -0.52 -29.86 -10.38
N GLY A 22 0.73 -29.65 -10.82
CA GLY A 22 1.81 -30.53 -10.41
C GLY A 22 1.87 -30.58 -8.89
N ASP A 23 1.85 -31.79 -8.33
CA ASP A 23 2.31 -32.04 -6.97
C ASP A 23 3.78 -31.61 -6.92
N ALA A 24 4.00 -30.32 -6.65
CA ALA A 24 5.23 -29.89 -6.01
C ALA A 24 5.22 -30.61 -4.65
N GLY A 25 6.00 -31.67 -4.53
CA GLY A 25 6.24 -32.31 -3.24
C GLY A 25 6.63 -31.23 -2.22
N PRO A 26 6.33 -31.43 -0.92
CA PRO A 26 6.59 -30.42 0.10
C PRO A 26 8.03 -29.94 -0.03
N ALA A 27 8.22 -28.61 -0.04
CA ALA A 27 9.55 -28.03 -0.12
C ALA A 27 10.45 -28.67 0.97
N PRO A 28 11.74 -28.91 0.67
CA PRO A 28 12.66 -29.47 1.65
C PRO A 28 12.54 -28.73 2.98
N GLY A 29 12.38 -29.46 4.09
CA GLY A 29 12.35 -28.85 5.42
C GLY A 29 10.98 -28.40 5.94
N ILE A 30 9.87 -28.73 5.27
CA ILE A 30 8.50 -28.50 5.81
C ILE A 30 8.04 -29.70 6.66
N PRO A 31 7.54 -29.49 7.90
CA PRO A 31 6.99 -30.55 8.74
C PRO A 31 5.83 -31.32 8.10
N SER A 32 5.68 -32.59 8.49
CA SER A 32 4.58 -33.44 8.03
C SER A 32 3.22 -32.84 8.40
N GLY A 33 2.32 -32.70 7.43
CA GLY A 33 0.97 -32.16 7.64
C GLY A 33 0.85 -30.65 7.48
N ALA A 34 1.94 -29.95 7.17
CA ALA A 34 1.88 -28.55 6.76
C ALA A 34 1.56 -28.43 5.25
N GLU A 35 0.83 -27.37 4.90
CA GLU A 35 0.37 -27.07 3.54
C GLU A 35 0.97 -25.74 3.07
N THR A 36 1.43 -25.68 1.83
CA THR A 36 1.95 -24.44 1.25
C THR A 36 0.83 -23.64 0.56
N PHE A 37 0.97 -22.32 0.53
CA PHE A 37 0.07 -21.42 -0.21
C PHE A 37 0.84 -20.25 -0.81
N GLU A 38 0.24 -19.59 -1.80
CA GLU A 38 0.83 -18.43 -2.46
C GLU A 38 0.77 -17.20 -1.55
N VAL A 39 1.85 -16.42 -1.55
CA VAL A 39 1.94 -15.11 -0.88
C VAL A 39 2.52 -14.11 -1.87
N PRO A 40 2.29 -12.80 -1.66
CA PRO A 40 3.01 -11.75 -2.37
C PRO A 40 4.51 -11.95 -2.32
N THR A 41 5.14 -11.99 -3.49
CA THR A 41 6.59 -12.20 -3.61
C THR A 41 7.14 -11.64 -4.91
N TYR A 42 8.47 -11.58 -5.02
CA TYR A 42 9.21 -11.12 -6.18
C TYR A 42 10.55 -11.84 -6.29
N ASP A 43 11.11 -11.89 -7.51
CA ASP A 43 12.42 -12.47 -7.76
C ASP A 43 13.53 -11.53 -7.26
N TRP A 44 14.39 -12.00 -6.34
CA TRP A 44 15.46 -11.18 -5.78
C TRP A 44 16.85 -11.61 -6.22
N THR A 45 17.67 -10.64 -6.65
CA THR A 45 19.02 -10.89 -7.18
C THR A 45 20.13 -10.70 -6.15
N GLY A 46 19.79 -10.44 -4.88
CA GLY A 46 20.76 -10.36 -3.77
C GLY A 46 21.29 -8.97 -3.42
N ASP A 47 20.76 -7.90 -4.03
CA ASP A 47 21.10 -6.52 -3.64
C ASP A 47 20.23 -6.06 -2.46
N GLY A 48 20.86 -5.77 -1.31
CA GLY A 48 20.21 -5.28 -0.09
C GLY A 48 19.95 -3.77 -0.10
N MET A 49 18.94 -3.32 0.64
CA MET A 49 18.63 -1.91 0.90
C MET A 49 18.95 -1.61 2.37
N ASP A 50 19.34 -0.37 2.65
CA ASP A 50 19.88 0.05 3.95
C ASP A 50 18.80 0.41 5.00
N ALA A 51 17.51 0.40 4.66
CA ALA A 51 16.46 0.71 5.63
C ALA A 51 16.02 -0.56 6.38
N LEU A 52 15.74 -0.39 7.68
CA LEU A 52 15.27 -1.48 8.53
C LEU A 52 13.74 -1.51 8.55
N VAL A 53 13.15 -2.65 8.21
CA VAL A 53 11.72 -2.92 8.37
C VAL A 53 11.54 -3.88 9.54
N THR A 54 10.79 -3.43 10.56
CA THR A 54 10.55 -4.19 11.79
C THR A 54 9.06 -4.20 12.12
N GLY A 55 8.54 -5.34 12.55
CA GLY A 55 7.15 -5.48 12.98
C GLY A 55 6.80 -6.95 13.19
N ARG A 56 5.50 -7.24 13.28
CA ARG A 56 4.99 -8.60 13.43
C ARG A 56 4.30 -9.06 12.16
N LEU A 57 4.45 -10.33 11.82
CA LEU A 57 3.80 -10.91 10.65
C LEU A 57 2.33 -11.20 10.95
N ALA A 58 1.46 -10.83 10.04
CA ALA A 58 0.09 -11.30 9.97
C ALA A 58 -0.27 -11.64 8.52
N PHE A 59 -1.49 -12.12 8.31
CA PHE A 59 -1.97 -12.40 6.96
C PHE A 59 -3.46 -12.07 6.86
N THR A 60 -3.87 -11.65 5.67
CA THR A 60 -5.30 -11.58 5.34
C THR A 60 -5.94 -12.96 5.36
N ASP A 61 -7.27 -13.00 5.34
CA ASP A 61 -8.03 -14.25 5.22
C ASP A 61 -7.67 -15.01 3.92
N ASP A 62 -7.31 -14.28 2.86
CA ASP A 62 -6.90 -14.82 1.55
C ASP A 62 -5.40 -15.20 1.47
N GLY A 63 -4.62 -14.96 2.55
CA GLY A 63 -3.21 -15.34 2.60
C GLY A 63 -2.21 -14.26 2.20
N CYS A 64 -2.65 -13.01 2.01
CA CYS A 64 -1.75 -11.89 1.73
C CYS A 64 -1.01 -11.46 3.00
N THR A 65 0.29 -11.19 2.88
CA THR A 65 1.18 -10.89 4.01
C THR A 65 1.01 -9.46 4.52
N LEU A 66 0.93 -9.32 5.84
CA LEU A 66 0.79 -8.04 6.54
C LEU A 66 1.89 -7.87 7.58
N ILE A 67 2.29 -6.62 7.82
CA ILE A 67 3.13 -6.20 8.93
C ILE A 67 2.34 -5.28 9.85
N TYR A 68 2.48 -5.44 11.16
CA TYR A 68 1.83 -4.58 12.15
C TYR A 68 2.71 -4.38 13.39
N GLN A 69 2.44 -3.32 14.15
CA GLN A 69 3.08 -3.09 15.44
C GLN A 69 2.16 -3.55 16.59
N SER A 70 2.75 -3.96 17.70
CA SER A 70 1.97 -4.33 18.90
C SER A 70 1.14 -3.13 19.39
N GLY A 71 -0.16 -3.33 19.56
CA GLY A 71 -1.11 -2.29 19.94
C GLY A 71 -1.57 -1.40 18.79
N GLN A 72 -1.13 -1.66 17.56
CA GLN A 72 -1.54 -0.97 16.33
C GLN A 72 -2.03 -1.98 15.27
N GLU A 73 -2.73 -3.04 15.71
CA GLU A 73 -3.24 -4.09 14.83
C GLU A 73 -4.18 -3.54 13.75
N ALA A 74 -4.91 -2.46 14.05
CA ALA A 74 -5.79 -1.78 13.10
C ALA A 74 -5.05 -1.05 11.97
N LEU A 75 -3.74 -0.82 12.12
CA LEU A 75 -2.87 -0.13 11.15
C LEU A 75 -1.99 -1.12 10.37
N ALA A 76 -2.36 -2.40 10.32
CA ALA A 76 -1.61 -3.41 9.59
C ALA A 76 -1.45 -3.02 8.11
N THR A 77 -0.21 -2.99 7.64
CA THR A 77 0.12 -2.65 6.26
C THR A 77 0.59 -3.87 5.49
N PRO A 78 0.41 -3.91 4.16
CA PRO A 78 1.00 -4.93 3.32
C PRO A 78 2.53 -5.04 3.46
N VAL A 79 3.05 -6.26 3.42
CA VAL A 79 4.49 -6.54 3.35
C VAL A 79 4.74 -7.60 2.28
N VAL A 80 5.83 -7.49 1.53
CA VAL A 80 6.23 -8.45 0.48
C VAL A 80 7.63 -8.99 0.78
N PHE A 81 7.81 -10.30 0.60
CA PHE A 81 9.08 -11.01 0.85
C PHE A 81 9.67 -11.55 -0.45
N PRO A 82 11.01 -11.61 -0.58
CA PRO A 82 11.67 -12.10 -1.78
C PRO A 82 11.63 -13.64 -1.86
N ASP A 83 11.46 -14.17 -3.07
CA ASP A 83 11.50 -15.61 -3.37
C ASP A 83 10.71 -16.46 -2.35
N ALA A 84 9.51 -16.02 -1.99
CA ALA A 84 8.79 -16.46 -0.80
C ALA A 84 7.52 -17.26 -1.13
N GLN A 85 7.13 -18.12 -0.19
CA GLN A 85 5.84 -18.82 -0.20
C GLN A 85 5.29 -18.88 1.23
N GLY A 86 3.97 -19.02 1.34
CA GLY A 86 3.31 -19.27 2.62
C GLY A 86 3.35 -20.74 3.00
N VAL A 87 3.41 -21.02 4.31
CA VAL A 87 3.18 -22.34 4.88
C VAL A 87 2.19 -22.25 6.04
N ARG A 88 1.24 -23.17 6.07
CA ARG A 88 0.29 -23.37 7.17
C ARG A 88 0.63 -24.68 7.86
N PHE A 89 1.03 -24.62 9.12
CA PHE A 89 1.37 -25.79 9.92
C PHE A 89 0.12 -26.57 10.36
N ALA A 90 0.31 -27.78 10.86
CA ALA A 90 -0.79 -28.65 11.25
C ALA A 90 -1.63 -28.07 12.40
N ASN A 91 -1.03 -27.23 13.24
CA ASN A 91 -1.72 -26.48 14.30
C ASN A 91 -2.42 -25.19 13.81
N GLY A 92 -2.38 -24.90 12.51
CA GLY A 92 -3.04 -23.74 11.89
C GLY A 92 -2.20 -22.47 11.82
N VAL A 93 -1.04 -22.42 12.50
CA VAL A 93 -0.14 -21.26 12.44
C VAL A 93 0.40 -21.09 11.03
N ARG A 94 0.54 -19.84 10.58
CA ARG A 94 1.09 -19.50 9.27
C ARG A 94 2.51 -18.93 9.38
N ALA A 95 3.31 -19.11 8.34
CA ALA A 95 4.63 -18.49 8.22
C ALA A 95 4.96 -18.18 6.76
N VAL A 96 5.92 -17.28 6.55
CA VAL A 96 6.54 -17.01 5.24
C VAL A 96 7.90 -17.69 5.21
N ILE A 97 8.15 -18.48 4.17
CA ILE A 97 9.39 -19.22 3.97
C ILE A 97 9.96 -18.96 2.57
N ARG A 98 11.27 -19.11 2.41
CA ARG A 98 11.94 -19.08 1.11
C ARG A 98 11.59 -20.31 0.28
N GLN A 99 11.19 -20.08 -0.96
CA GLN A 99 10.93 -21.12 -1.94
C GLN A 99 12.17 -21.98 -2.17
N GLY A 100 11.99 -23.29 -2.27
CA GLY A 100 13.06 -24.26 -2.53
C GLY A 100 13.92 -24.63 -1.32
N SER A 101 14.23 -23.70 -0.39
CA SER A 101 15.04 -24.01 0.81
C SER A 101 14.21 -24.27 2.07
N GLY A 102 13.02 -23.68 2.17
CA GLY A 102 12.14 -23.79 3.33
C GLY A 102 12.59 -22.97 4.56
N GLU A 103 13.64 -22.15 4.41
CA GLU A 103 14.12 -21.24 5.45
C GLU A 103 13.05 -20.19 5.78
N VAL A 104 12.95 -19.79 7.06
CA VAL A 104 11.84 -18.98 7.55
C VAL A 104 12.21 -17.50 7.57
N PHE A 105 11.38 -16.69 6.93
CA PHE A 105 11.40 -15.24 7.07
C PHE A 105 10.68 -14.82 8.35
N ALA A 106 9.41 -15.18 8.49
CA ALA A 106 8.64 -14.77 9.65
C ALA A 106 7.51 -15.75 9.94
N VAL A 107 7.12 -15.83 11.21
CA VAL A 107 6.01 -16.64 11.71
C VAL A 107 4.90 -15.70 12.17
N GLU A 108 3.65 -16.07 11.90
CA GLU A 108 2.48 -15.29 12.26
C GLU A 108 2.47 -14.93 13.76
N GLY A 109 2.27 -13.65 14.05
CA GLY A 109 2.29 -13.07 15.39
C GLY A 109 3.68 -12.84 15.97
N GLU A 110 4.74 -13.40 15.39
CA GLU A 110 6.13 -13.18 15.82
C GLU A 110 6.71 -11.90 15.23
N GLU A 111 7.62 -11.29 15.98
CA GLU A 111 8.38 -10.13 15.53
C GLU A 111 9.48 -10.56 14.55
N PHE A 112 9.66 -9.79 13.50
CA PHE A 112 10.76 -9.91 12.55
C PHE A 112 11.41 -8.56 12.30
N SER A 113 12.64 -8.58 11.83
CA SER A 113 13.38 -7.38 11.45
C SER A 113 14.32 -7.70 10.28
N TYR A 114 14.18 -6.97 9.18
CA TYR A 114 14.90 -7.22 7.93
C TYR A 114 15.35 -5.94 7.24
N GLY A 115 16.38 -6.04 6.39
CA GLY A 115 16.65 -5.05 5.37
C GLY A 115 15.47 -4.91 4.40
N GLY A 116 15.14 -3.67 4.04
CA GLY A 116 13.97 -3.38 3.23
C GLY A 116 13.79 -1.91 2.88
N GLY A 117 12.55 -1.57 2.55
CA GLY A 117 12.10 -0.22 2.28
C GLY A 117 10.57 -0.14 2.19
N TRP A 118 10.07 1.06 1.90
CA TRP A 118 8.65 1.29 1.65
C TRP A 118 8.49 1.71 0.19
N VAL A 119 7.61 1.03 -0.54
CA VAL A 119 7.41 1.25 -1.98
C VAL A 119 5.94 1.27 -2.32
N THR A 120 5.60 1.93 -3.43
CA THR A 120 4.25 1.86 -3.99
C THR A 120 3.91 0.42 -4.40
N PRO A 121 2.68 -0.06 -4.15
CA PRO A 121 2.26 -1.41 -4.53
C PRO A 121 2.44 -1.67 -6.03
N GLY A 122 3.23 -2.71 -6.35
CA GLY A 122 3.42 -3.22 -7.71
C GLY A 122 2.76 -4.58 -7.93
N GLU A 123 3.06 -5.21 -9.07
CA GLU A 123 2.50 -6.50 -9.51
C GLU A 123 2.68 -7.61 -8.46
N ALA A 124 3.83 -7.64 -7.78
CA ALA A 124 4.13 -8.58 -6.69
C ALA A 124 3.06 -8.63 -5.59
N TRP A 125 2.35 -7.52 -5.36
CA TRP A 125 1.20 -7.45 -4.47
C TRP A 125 -0.13 -7.50 -5.23
N THR A 126 -0.29 -6.68 -6.26
CA THR A 126 -1.61 -6.44 -6.87
C THR A 126 -2.15 -7.65 -7.62
N GLU A 127 -1.29 -8.54 -8.12
CA GLU A 127 -1.71 -9.78 -8.76
C GLU A 127 -2.34 -10.79 -7.77
N PRO A 128 -1.66 -11.16 -6.66
CA PRO A 128 -2.25 -12.09 -5.68
C PRO A 128 -3.29 -11.46 -4.76
N CYS A 129 -3.19 -10.16 -4.45
CA CYS A 129 -3.94 -9.52 -3.36
C CYS A 129 -4.87 -8.39 -3.80
N GLY A 130 -4.86 -8.03 -5.08
CA GLY A 130 -5.66 -6.94 -5.60
C GLY A 130 -5.15 -5.55 -5.21
N ALA A 131 -5.93 -4.53 -5.57
CA ALA A 131 -5.56 -3.15 -5.35
C ALA A 131 -5.47 -2.81 -3.84
N TYR A 132 -4.44 -2.07 -3.45
CA TYR A 132 -4.27 -1.54 -2.11
C TYR A 132 -4.25 -0.02 -2.13
N SER A 133 -5.10 0.60 -1.31
CA SER A 133 -5.26 2.05 -1.27
C SER A 133 -4.47 2.73 -0.15
N GLY A 134 -3.85 1.98 0.76
CA GLY A 134 -3.24 2.54 1.97
C GLY A 134 -1.89 3.26 1.76
N GLY A 135 -1.49 3.47 0.51
CA GLY A 135 -0.21 4.06 0.15
C GLY A 135 0.84 2.98 -0.02
N ASP A 136 1.98 3.14 0.64
CA ASP A 136 3.12 2.26 0.46
C ASP A 136 2.95 0.93 1.20
N LEU A 137 3.69 -0.07 0.74
CA LEU A 137 3.85 -1.35 1.38
C LEU A 137 5.31 -1.59 1.79
N ALA A 138 5.50 -2.43 2.79
CA ALA A 138 6.82 -2.83 3.22
C ALA A 138 7.42 -3.84 2.21
N TRP A 139 8.62 -3.54 1.74
CA TRP A 139 9.35 -4.37 0.78
C TRP A 139 10.59 -4.94 1.46
N ILE A 140 10.59 -6.24 1.76
CA ILE A 140 11.74 -6.92 2.35
C ILE A 140 12.70 -7.31 1.25
N ASN A 141 13.99 -7.05 1.41
CA ASN A 141 15.03 -7.47 0.48
C ASN A 141 16.26 -8.00 1.21
N ASP A 142 16.02 -9.06 1.99
CA ASP A 142 17.00 -9.69 2.85
C ASP A 142 16.88 -11.22 2.75
N GLU A 143 17.83 -11.93 3.34
CA GLU A 143 17.77 -13.39 3.47
C GLU A 143 16.91 -13.81 4.68
N PRO A 144 16.28 -14.99 4.66
CA PRO A 144 15.61 -15.56 5.82
C PRO A 144 16.53 -15.61 7.04
N ALA A 145 15.98 -15.29 8.22
CA ALA A 145 16.76 -15.24 9.47
C ALA A 145 16.89 -16.61 10.15
N HIS A 146 16.05 -17.57 9.75
CA HIS A 146 15.89 -18.83 10.46
C HIS A 146 15.95 -20.02 9.50
N PRO A 147 16.52 -21.16 9.95
CA PRO A 147 16.52 -22.37 9.16
C PRO A 147 15.10 -22.94 9.02
N ALA A 148 14.95 -23.93 8.14
CA ALA A 148 13.68 -24.61 7.96
C ALA A 148 13.14 -25.22 9.27
N PRO A 149 11.82 -25.12 9.52
CA PRO A 149 11.22 -25.53 10.78
C PRO A 149 11.23 -27.05 10.94
N THR A 150 11.56 -27.53 12.14
CA THR A 150 11.55 -28.98 12.45
C THR A 150 10.31 -29.43 13.22
N ALA A 151 9.48 -28.49 13.66
CA ALA A 151 8.23 -28.70 14.39
C ALA A 151 7.29 -27.51 14.14
N ASP A 152 6.02 -27.67 14.52
CA ASP A 152 5.04 -26.60 14.46
C ASP A 152 5.41 -25.46 15.44
N PRO A 153 5.40 -24.19 14.99
CA PRO A 153 5.62 -23.04 15.87
C PRO A 153 4.44 -22.86 16.85
N PRO A 154 4.65 -22.20 18.00
CA PRO A 154 3.55 -21.90 18.92
C PRO A 154 2.54 -20.94 18.28
N PRO A 155 1.24 -21.05 18.62
CA PRO A 155 0.25 -20.07 18.16
C PRO A 155 0.52 -18.67 18.73
N PRO A 156 0.11 -17.61 18.03
CA PRO A 156 0.18 -16.24 18.54
C PRO A 156 -0.49 -16.13 19.91
N PRO A 157 0.10 -15.38 20.86
CA PRO A 157 -0.50 -15.18 22.18
C PRO A 157 -1.75 -14.28 22.13
N GLU A 158 -1.89 -13.47 21.07
CA GLU A 158 -2.98 -12.51 20.86
C GLU A 158 -3.49 -12.61 19.41
N PRO A 159 -4.75 -12.23 19.14
CA PRO A 159 -5.28 -12.19 17.78
C PRO A 159 -4.44 -11.29 16.86
N VAL A 160 -4.16 -11.79 15.66
CA VAL A 160 -3.46 -11.05 14.61
C VAL A 160 -4.47 -10.38 13.66
N PRO A 161 -4.13 -9.24 13.03
CA PRO A 161 -4.98 -8.60 12.05
C PRO A 161 -5.18 -9.47 10.80
N THR A 162 -6.39 -9.46 10.24
CA THR A 162 -6.78 -10.27 9.06
C THR A 162 -7.12 -9.42 7.83
N ARG A 163 -6.84 -8.12 7.88
CA ARG A 163 -6.99 -7.21 6.74
C ARG A 163 -5.95 -6.11 6.78
N ALA A 164 -5.62 -5.57 5.62
CA ALA A 164 -4.85 -4.33 5.53
C ALA A 164 -5.71 -3.13 5.99
N ALA A 165 -5.05 -2.12 6.53
CA ALA A 165 -5.64 -0.83 6.82
C ALA A 165 -5.99 -0.08 5.53
N SER A 166 -7.08 0.66 5.55
CA SER A 166 -7.46 1.57 4.47
C SER A 166 -6.61 2.85 4.50
N ALA A 167 -6.68 3.63 3.41
CA ALA A 167 -6.02 4.93 3.33
C ALA A 167 -6.40 5.84 4.52
N GLY A 168 -7.70 5.96 4.80
CA GLY A 168 -8.22 6.80 5.88
C GLY A 168 -7.81 6.32 7.27
N GLU A 169 -7.74 5.01 7.51
CA GLU A 169 -7.26 4.46 8.80
C GLU A 169 -5.78 4.77 9.03
N LEU A 170 -4.99 4.82 7.96
CA LEU A 170 -3.61 5.25 8.01
C LEU A 170 -3.48 6.78 8.04
N GLY A 171 -4.58 7.55 8.06
CA GLY A 171 -4.54 9.01 8.08
C GLY A 171 -4.30 9.67 6.73
N TRP A 172 -4.38 8.92 5.62
CA TRP A 172 -4.35 9.48 4.27
C TRP A 172 -5.71 10.06 3.89
N TYR A 173 -5.70 11.22 3.23
CA TYR A 173 -6.91 11.86 2.73
C TYR A 173 -6.66 12.59 1.41
N ALA A 174 -7.73 12.80 0.65
CA ALA A 174 -7.67 13.54 -0.60
C ALA A 174 -7.56 15.04 -0.33
N VAL A 175 -6.76 15.73 -1.14
CA VAL A 175 -6.66 17.21 -1.16
C VAL A 175 -6.89 17.70 -2.59
N PRO A 176 -7.29 18.98 -2.78
CA PRO A 176 -7.38 19.56 -4.11
C PRO A 176 -6.03 19.45 -4.82
N THR A 177 -6.03 18.84 -6.00
CA THR A 177 -4.79 18.57 -6.75
C THR A 177 -5.03 18.58 -8.26
N PHE A 178 -3.95 18.47 -9.03
CA PHE A 178 -3.96 18.39 -10.48
C PHE A 178 -2.80 17.50 -10.95
N SER A 179 -2.98 16.91 -12.14
CA SER A 179 -1.89 16.18 -12.79
C SER A 179 -0.89 17.15 -13.37
N TRP A 180 0.32 17.17 -12.81
CA TRP A 180 1.38 18.05 -13.29
C TRP A 180 2.12 17.47 -14.49
N ASP A 181 2.30 18.30 -15.52
CA ASP A 181 3.08 17.99 -16.71
C ASP A 181 4.23 19.01 -16.83
N PRO A 182 5.49 18.62 -16.58
CA PRO A 182 6.64 19.52 -16.71
C PRO A 182 6.78 20.14 -18.11
N ALA A 183 6.28 19.46 -19.16
CA ALA A 183 6.38 19.95 -20.52
C ALA A 183 5.46 21.15 -20.80
N GLN A 184 4.44 21.36 -19.97
CA GLN A 184 3.49 22.47 -20.11
C GLN A 184 4.01 23.78 -19.49
N GLY A 185 5.14 23.74 -18.79
CA GLY A 185 5.71 24.88 -18.09
C GLY A 185 4.85 25.34 -16.91
N GLY A 186 5.31 26.39 -16.22
CA GLY A 186 4.54 27.07 -15.18
C GLY A 186 4.57 28.59 -15.38
N ASP A 187 3.47 29.26 -15.05
CA ASP A 187 3.43 30.71 -14.97
C ASP A 187 4.39 31.18 -13.86
N GLN A 188 4.97 32.37 -14.04
CA GLN A 188 5.99 32.91 -13.12
C GLN A 188 5.40 33.75 -11.98
N ALA A 189 4.16 33.51 -11.57
CA ALA A 189 3.66 34.16 -10.36
C ALA A 189 4.28 33.48 -9.14
N LEU A 190 4.57 34.26 -8.10
CA LEU A 190 5.11 33.77 -6.84
C LEU A 190 4.05 33.96 -5.76
N ILE A 191 3.92 32.96 -4.89
CA ILE A 191 3.23 33.09 -3.60
C ILE A 191 4.22 32.77 -2.48
N GLU A 192 4.27 33.67 -1.50
CA GLU A 192 5.13 33.51 -0.32
C GLU A 192 4.31 33.69 0.94
N GLY A 193 4.68 32.96 1.99
CA GLY A 193 4.06 33.12 3.30
C GLY A 193 4.26 31.91 4.18
N THR A 194 3.39 31.77 5.18
CA THR A 194 3.40 30.62 6.09
C THR A 194 2.17 29.77 5.86
N VAL A 195 2.37 28.47 5.67
CA VAL A 195 1.29 27.52 5.44
C VAL A 195 0.43 27.40 6.69
N THR A 196 -0.89 27.46 6.50
CA THR A 196 -1.89 27.08 7.49
C THR A 196 -2.70 25.91 6.96
N MET A 197 -2.90 24.88 7.80
CA MET A 197 -3.76 23.75 7.47
C MET A 197 -5.16 24.00 8.01
N THR A 198 -6.17 23.79 7.18
CA THR A 198 -7.56 23.95 7.60
C THR A 198 -8.04 22.73 8.37
N ALA A 199 -9.22 22.81 9.00
CA ALA A 199 -9.83 21.68 9.69
C ALA A 199 -10.10 20.50 8.73
N ASP A 200 -10.39 20.80 7.46
CA ASP A 200 -10.55 19.82 6.38
C ASP A 200 -9.21 19.20 5.92
N GLY A 201 -8.07 19.80 6.32
CA GLY A 201 -6.72 19.36 5.93
C GLY A 201 -6.17 20.03 4.67
N CYS A 202 -6.78 21.13 4.20
CA CYS A 202 -6.33 21.85 3.02
C CYS A 202 -5.31 22.94 3.38
N ALA A 203 -4.29 23.12 2.53
CA ALA A 203 -3.23 24.10 2.76
C ALA A 203 -3.64 25.48 2.26
N THR A 204 -3.37 26.51 3.07
CA THR A 204 -3.66 27.92 2.77
C THR A 204 -2.47 28.81 3.12
N VAL A 205 -2.39 29.98 2.50
CA VAL A 205 -1.45 31.05 2.83
C VAL A 205 -2.21 32.37 2.89
N VAL A 206 -1.84 33.24 3.84
CA VAL A 206 -2.37 34.62 3.87
C VAL A 206 -1.46 35.53 3.06
N ARG A 207 -1.98 36.14 2.00
CA ARG A 207 -1.29 37.10 1.14
C ARG A 207 -2.08 38.40 1.10
N GLU A 208 -1.44 39.52 1.44
CA GLU A 208 -2.06 40.86 1.35
C GLU A 208 -3.40 41.00 2.11
N GLY A 209 -3.64 40.14 3.11
CA GLY A 209 -4.87 40.12 3.90
C GLY A 209 -5.95 39.15 3.38
N GLU A 210 -5.69 38.47 2.27
CA GLU A 210 -6.55 37.44 1.66
C GLU A 210 -6.05 36.04 2.01
N VAL A 211 -6.96 35.10 2.24
CA VAL A 211 -6.67 33.68 2.44
C VAL A 211 -6.68 33.00 1.07
N VAL A 212 -5.53 32.51 0.65
CA VAL A 212 -5.35 31.83 -0.64
C VAL A 212 -5.19 30.33 -0.40
N GLY A 213 -6.02 29.53 -1.05
CA GLY A 213 -5.89 28.07 -1.03
C GLY A 213 -4.76 27.61 -1.96
N LEU A 214 -3.95 26.66 -1.50
CA LEU A 214 -2.87 26.07 -2.28
C LEU A 214 -3.34 24.76 -2.92
N VAL A 215 -3.14 24.64 -4.23
CA VAL A 215 -3.45 23.44 -5.00
C VAL A 215 -2.14 22.88 -5.51
N LEU A 216 -1.73 21.75 -4.93
CA LEU A 216 -0.42 21.14 -5.12
C LEU A 216 -0.48 20.03 -6.18
N PRO A 217 0.60 19.77 -6.92
CA PRO A 217 0.62 18.79 -8.01
C PRO A 217 0.63 17.35 -7.49
N ASN A 218 -0.16 16.44 -8.10
CA ASN A 218 -0.19 15.01 -7.77
C ASN A 218 -0.20 14.73 -6.25
N ALA A 219 -1.06 15.44 -5.52
CA ALA A 219 -0.93 15.62 -4.08
C ALA A 219 -1.94 14.82 -3.28
N ARG A 220 -1.53 14.43 -2.07
CA ARG A 220 -2.36 13.77 -1.07
C ARG A 220 -2.02 14.29 0.33
N GLY A 221 -3.03 14.34 1.19
CA GLY A 221 -2.86 14.73 2.57
C GLY A 221 -2.54 13.55 3.47
N LYS A 222 -1.71 13.77 4.49
CA LYS A 222 -1.42 12.82 5.56
C LYS A 222 -1.60 13.49 6.91
N ARG A 223 -2.34 12.85 7.81
CA ARG A 223 -2.34 13.17 9.25
C ARG A 223 -1.53 12.13 9.98
N ASP A 224 -0.79 12.58 10.98
CA ASP A 224 -0.21 11.67 11.95
C ASP A 224 -1.37 10.97 12.70
N PRO A 225 -1.44 9.63 12.73
CA PRO A 225 -2.46 8.93 13.53
C PRO A 225 -2.36 9.25 15.03
N ASP A 226 -1.20 9.67 15.52
CA ASP A 226 -0.94 9.98 16.93
C ASP A 226 -0.87 11.50 17.21
N GLY A 227 -1.10 12.35 16.21
CA GLY A 227 -0.95 13.81 16.30
C GLY A 227 -2.01 14.61 15.56
N ASP A 228 -2.00 15.93 15.78
CA ASP A 228 -2.86 16.88 15.04
C ASP A 228 -2.16 17.45 13.78
N ASP A 229 -0.92 17.03 13.54
CA ASP A 229 -0.12 17.54 12.42
C ASP A 229 -0.62 16.96 11.09
N ALA A 230 -0.85 17.87 10.15
CA ALA A 230 -1.24 17.57 8.79
C ALA A 230 -0.15 18.07 7.83
N MET A 231 0.16 17.24 6.85
CA MET A 231 1.06 17.58 5.75
C MET A 231 0.44 17.20 4.40
N ILE A 232 0.88 17.87 3.35
CA ILE A 232 0.55 17.53 1.97
C ILE A 232 1.81 17.06 1.27
N LEU A 233 1.76 15.84 0.77
CA LEU A 233 2.81 15.24 -0.03
C LEU A 233 2.44 15.32 -1.50
N SER A 234 3.45 15.52 -2.36
CA SER A 234 3.30 15.54 -3.81
C SER A 234 4.24 14.55 -4.46
N SER A 235 3.73 13.80 -5.44
CA SER A 235 4.51 12.82 -6.19
C SER A 235 4.96 13.39 -7.54
N PHE A 236 6.21 13.12 -7.92
CA PHE A 236 6.81 13.59 -9.18
C PHE A 236 7.06 12.45 -10.17
N PRO A 237 7.24 12.75 -11.47
CA PRO A 237 7.41 11.73 -12.52
C PRO A 237 8.62 10.81 -12.35
N ASP A 238 9.62 11.21 -11.56
CA ASP A 238 10.78 10.39 -11.21
C ASP A 238 10.49 9.38 -10.09
N GLY A 239 9.26 9.33 -9.59
CA GLY A 239 8.81 8.46 -8.51
C GLY A 239 9.11 9.01 -7.12
N THR A 240 9.69 10.21 -7.00
CA THR A 240 9.92 10.84 -5.71
C THR A 240 8.61 11.40 -5.15
N GLU A 241 8.44 11.27 -3.84
CA GLU A 241 7.40 11.96 -3.08
C GLU A 241 8.08 12.91 -2.08
N THR A 242 7.62 14.15 -2.02
CA THR A 242 8.14 15.15 -1.08
C THR A 242 7.01 15.78 -0.28
N ASN A 243 7.33 16.20 0.94
CA ASN A 243 6.47 17.11 1.68
C ASN A 243 6.51 18.48 1.01
N MET A 244 5.37 18.94 0.50
CA MET A 244 5.23 20.27 -0.12
C MET A 244 4.63 21.28 0.83
N ALA A 245 3.86 20.88 1.84
CA ALA A 245 3.23 21.82 2.75
C ALA A 245 2.96 21.18 4.09
N MET A 246 3.36 21.86 5.17
CA MET A 246 3.05 21.50 6.54
C MET A 246 2.68 22.76 7.32
N HIS A 247 1.83 22.62 8.34
CA HIS A 247 1.43 23.77 9.15
C HIS A 247 2.65 24.51 9.73
N GLY A 248 2.72 25.82 9.53
CA GLY A 248 3.81 26.66 10.04
C GLY A 248 5.03 26.76 9.14
N ASP A 249 5.11 25.97 8.05
CA ASP A 249 6.25 26.04 7.14
C ASP A 249 6.25 27.35 6.35
N PRO A 250 7.40 28.05 6.26
CA PRO A 250 7.57 29.13 5.30
C PRO A 250 7.69 28.55 3.89
N VAL A 251 6.95 29.12 2.94
CA VAL A 251 6.95 28.66 1.55
C VAL A 251 7.17 29.82 0.58
N SER A 252 7.73 29.48 -0.58
CA SER A 252 7.87 30.35 -1.74
C SER A 252 7.63 29.49 -2.97
N PHE A 253 6.43 29.51 -3.53
CA PHE A 253 6.03 28.64 -4.64
C PHE A 253 5.86 29.43 -5.94
N ALA A 254 6.38 28.88 -7.03
CA ALA A 254 6.03 29.31 -8.38
C ALA A 254 4.70 28.69 -8.85
N GLY A 255 3.91 29.46 -9.60
CA GLY A 255 2.64 28.98 -10.13
C GLY A 255 1.74 30.07 -10.72
N SER A 256 0.43 29.83 -10.67
CA SER A 256 -0.60 30.74 -11.18
C SER A 256 -1.80 30.82 -10.24
N ALA A 257 -2.42 32.01 -10.19
CA ALA A 257 -3.75 32.14 -9.62
C ALA A 257 -4.78 31.55 -10.59
N THR A 258 -5.79 30.86 -10.06
CA THR A 258 -6.90 30.37 -10.91
C THR A 258 -7.95 31.45 -11.11
N GLU A 259 -8.69 31.35 -12.22
CA GLU A 259 -9.98 32.02 -12.33
C GLU A 259 -10.98 31.40 -11.34
N ASP A 260 -12.04 32.13 -10.97
CA ASP A 260 -13.06 31.74 -9.98
C ASP A 260 -13.93 30.53 -10.40
N SER A 261 -13.56 29.81 -11.46
CA SER A 261 -14.30 28.66 -11.97
C SER A 261 -13.37 27.63 -12.62
N GLY A 262 -13.70 26.35 -12.49
CA GLY A 262 -12.95 25.26 -13.10
C GLY A 262 -12.82 24.04 -12.18
N PRO A 263 -12.21 22.95 -12.69
CA PRO A 263 -12.16 21.67 -11.98
C PRO A 263 -11.40 21.74 -10.65
N VAL A 264 -10.47 22.68 -10.52
CA VAL A 264 -9.71 22.89 -9.28
C VAL A 264 -10.57 23.56 -8.20
N VAL A 265 -11.41 24.53 -8.58
CA VAL A 265 -12.37 25.19 -7.66
C VAL A 265 -13.45 24.21 -7.20
N ASP A 266 -13.92 23.35 -8.09
CA ASP A 266 -14.89 22.29 -7.76
C ASP A 266 -14.30 21.28 -6.77
N GLN A 267 -13.03 20.88 -6.97
CA GLN A 267 -12.30 20.03 -6.03
C GLN A 267 -12.16 20.70 -4.66
N TRP A 268 -11.75 21.97 -4.62
CA TRP A 268 -11.64 22.71 -3.36
C TRP A 268 -12.96 22.75 -2.60
N THR A 269 -14.05 23.12 -3.27
CA THR A 269 -15.38 23.19 -2.64
C THR A 269 -15.85 21.82 -2.12
N THR A 270 -15.46 20.74 -2.80
CA THR A 270 -15.83 19.37 -2.42
C THR A 270 -14.99 18.84 -1.25
N LEU A 271 -13.69 19.11 -1.27
CA LEU A 271 -12.72 18.53 -0.32
C LEU A 271 -12.46 19.43 0.90
N CYS A 272 -12.71 20.74 0.78
CA CYS A 272 -12.47 21.75 1.80
C CYS A 272 -13.74 22.57 2.12
N PRO A 273 -14.91 21.94 2.35
CA PRO A 273 -16.20 22.64 2.41
C PRO A 273 -16.34 23.60 3.60
N GLU A 274 -15.59 23.40 4.69
CA GLU A 274 -15.62 24.28 5.87
C GLU A 274 -14.57 25.41 5.78
N SER A 275 -13.84 25.45 4.67
CA SER A 275 -12.63 26.26 4.50
C SER A 275 -12.70 27.14 3.24
N PRO A 276 -13.64 28.10 3.16
CA PRO A 276 -13.70 29.01 2.03
C PRO A 276 -12.44 29.90 1.99
N VAL A 277 -11.98 30.17 0.77
CA VAL A 277 -10.79 30.98 0.49
C VAL A 277 -11.16 32.10 -0.48
N ASP A 278 -10.37 33.18 -0.47
CA ASP A 278 -10.56 34.34 -1.34
C ASP A 278 -10.07 34.09 -2.78
N GLY A 279 -9.19 33.09 -2.95
CA GLY A 279 -8.71 32.64 -4.25
C GLY A 279 -7.91 31.33 -4.13
N LEU A 280 -7.57 30.74 -5.28
CA LEU A 280 -6.71 29.55 -5.36
C LEU A 280 -5.43 29.85 -6.11
N PHE A 281 -4.35 29.22 -5.67
CA PHE A 281 -3.04 29.25 -6.31
C PHE A 281 -2.62 27.83 -6.69
N ILE A 282 -2.48 27.58 -7.98
CA ILE A 282 -1.94 26.32 -8.51
C ILE A 282 -0.44 26.38 -8.45
N VAL A 283 0.15 25.57 -7.57
CA VAL A 283 1.60 25.45 -7.43
C VAL A 283 2.13 24.58 -8.57
N GLN A 284 3.04 25.13 -9.37
CA GLN A 284 3.66 24.45 -10.51
C GLN A 284 5.15 24.21 -10.27
N ASP A 285 5.58 24.32 -9.01
CA ASP A 285 6.95 24.11 -8.59
C ASP A 285 7.34 22.64 -8.59
N THR A 286 8.62 22.40 -8.83
CA THR A 286 9.25 21.08 -8.87
C THR A 286 10.27 20.89 -7.76
N GLN A 287 10.61 21.98 -7.07
CA GLN A 287 11.60 22.00 -6.01
C GLN A 287 11.04 22.87 -4.86
N PRO A 288 10.53 22.26 -3.78
CA PRO A 288 10.20 23.01 -2.57
C PRO A 288 11.46 23.62 -1.92
#